data_AF-A0A382PEU2-F1
#
_entry.id   AF-A0A382PEU2-F1
#
_cell.length_a   1.000
_cell.length_b   1.000
_cell.length_c   1.000
_cell.angle_alpha   90.00
_cell.angle_beta   90.00
_cell.angle_gamma   90.00
#
_symmetry.space_group_name_H-M   'P 1'
#
loop_
_entity.id
_entity.type
_entity.pdbx_description
1 polymer ?
#
loop_
_entity_poly.entity_id
_entity_poly.type
_entity_poly.pdbx_seq_one_letter_code
_entity_poly.pdbx_strand_id
1 'polypeptide(L)'
;LSNSETIDVLDLGFSEHISKSHEGSSSKNRNRIGDTTLPGAERTMIERALLETAGNVSRAARILGITRMAMRYRMKKHGINPN
;
A
#
# COMPACT_ATOMS: atom_id res chain seq x y z
N LEU A 1 -38.54 22.99 -16.14
CA LEU A 1 -37.69 22.62 -14.98
C LEU A 1 -37.34 21.16 -15.21
N SER A 2 -36.12 20.88 -15.69
CA SER A 2 -35.69 19.56 -16.12
C SER A 2 -35.40 18.68 -14.91
N ASN A 3 -36.01 17.49 -14.89
CA ASN A 3 -35.86 16.49 -13.84
C ASN A 3 -34.39 16.06 -13.74
N SER A 4 -33.83 16.11 -12.53
CA SER A 4 -32.52 15.52 -12.25
C SER A 4 -32.69 14.01 -12.22
N GLU A 5 -32.34 13.35 -13.32
CA GLU A 5 -32.26 11.90 -13.38
C GLU A 5 -31.07 11.46 -12.54
N THR A 6 -31.34 11.15 -11.27
CA THR A 6 -30.33 10.63 -10.35
C THR A 6 -29.99 9.23 -10.81
N ILE A 7 -28.79 9.03 -11.34
CA ILE A 7 -28.30 7.70 -11.74
C ILE A 7 -28.08 6.89 -10.47
N ASP A 8 -28.94 5.89 -10.27
CA ASP A 8 -28.86 4.99 -9.14
C ASP A 8 -27.69 4.01 -9.32
N VAL A 9 -27.11 3.53 -8.21
CA VAL A 9 -25.95 2.61 -8.22
C VAL A 9 -26.23 1.33 -9.02
N LEU A 10 -27.50 0.97 -9.17
CA LEU A 10 -28.00 -0.17 -9.93
C LEU A 10 -27.86 0.00 -11.44
N ASP A 11 -27.83 1.23 -11.93
CA ASP A 11 -27.75 1.55 -13.37
C ASP A 11 -26.34 1.33 -13.94
N LEU A 12 -25.35 1.23 -13.05
CA LEU A 12 -23.94 1.03 -13.39
C LEU A 12 -23.53 -0.45 -13.55
N GLY A 13 -24.49 -1.38 -13.56
CA GLY A 13 -24.24 -2.79 -13.88
C GLY A 13 -23.37 -3.54 -12.86
N PHE A 14 -23.23 -3.05 -11.62
CA PHE A 14 -22.42 -3.70 -10.58
C PHE A 14 -23.04 -4.96 -9.94
N SER A 15 -24.16 -5.47 -10.48
CA SER A 15 -24.98 -6.48 -9.81
C SER A 15 -24.49 -7.93 -9.92
N GLU A 16 -23.35 -8.24 -10.51
CA GLU A 16 -23.11 -9.63 -10.93
C GLU A 16 -21.99 -10.40 -10.22
N HIS A 17 -21.59 -10.09 -8.97
CA HIS A 17 -20.65 -10.99 -8.27
C HIS A 17 -20.66 -11.02 -6.74
N ILE A 18 -21.76 -10.67 -6.05
CA ILE A 18 -21.91 -10.91 -4.59
C ILE A 18 -22.93 -12.02 -4.31
N SER A 19 -22.83 -13.12 -5.06
CA SER A 19 -23.57 -14.35 -4.76
C SER A 19 -22.83 -15.55 -5.35
N LYS A 20 -21.70 -15.91 -4.74
CA LYS A 20 -21.23 -17.31 -4.80
C LYS A 20 -20.42 -17.67 -3.57
N SER A 21 -21.10 -18.33 -2.64
CA SER A 21 -20.49 -19.28 -1.72
C SER A 21 -19.74 -20.35 -2.52
N HIS A 22 -18.41 -20.32 -2.46
CA HIS A 22 -17.56 -21.48 -2.71
C HIS A 22 -16.47 -21.52 -1.66
N GLU A 23 -16.65 -22.41 -0.69
CA GLU A 23 -15.53 -23.06 -0.01
C GLU A 23 -14.63 -23.72 -1.06
N GLY A 24 -13.31 -23.59 -0.87
CA GLY A 24 -12.30 -24.21 -1.73
C GLY A 24 -11.06 -23.34 -1.88
N SER A 25 -10.00 -23.72 -1.17
CA SER A 25 -8.66 -23.13 -1.22
C SER A 25 -8.13 -22.83 -2.62
N SER A 26 -7.30 -21.78 -2.69
CA SER A 26 -6.31 -21.48 -3.74
C SER A 26 -6.64 -20.37 -4.74
N SER A 27 -6.77 -19.12 -4.25
CA SER A 27 -6.31 -17.93 -4.99
C SER A 27 -6.25 -16.69 -4.08
N LYS A 28 -5.59 -16.78 -2.91
CA LYS A 28 -5.48 -15.66 -1.95
C LYS A 28 -4.49 -14.56 -2.35
N ASN A 29 -4.00 -14.53 -3.60
CA ASN A 29 -2.82 -13.74 -3.96
C ASN A 29 -2.94 -12.97 -5.27
N ARG A 30 -4.09 -12.34 -5.54
CA ARG A 30 -4.19 -11.40 -6.68
C ARG A 30 -4.53 -9.97 -6.33
N ASN A 31 -4.73 -9.61 -5.05
CA ASN A 31 -4.95 -8.20 -4.72
C ASN A 31 -4.72 -7.82 -3.24
N ARG A 32 -3.49 -7.96 -2.71
CA ARG A 32 -3.13 -7.39 -1.39
C ARG A 32 -2.44 -6.01 -1.50
N ILE A 33 -2.57 -5.35 -2.64
CA ILE A 33 -2.06 -3.97 -2.79
C ILE A 33 -3.05 -2.97 -2.18
N GLY A 34 -4.34 -3.32 -2.12
CA GLY A 34 -5.40 -2.49 -1.51
C GLY A 34 -5.48 -2.53 0.03
N ASP A 35 -4.94 -3.56 0.67
CA ASP A 35 -5.03 -3.74 2.14
C ASP A 35 -3.86 -3.07 2.90
N THR A 36 -2.85 -2.55 2.19
CA THR A 36 -1.68 -1.97 2.83
C THR A 36 -1.91 -0.48 3.02
N THR A 37 -2.09 -0.06 4.26
CA THR A 37 -2.16 1.37 4.60
C THR A 37 -0.87 2.06 4.17
N LEU A 38 -0.94 3.33 3.75
CA LEU A 38 0.23 4.10 3.33
C LEU A 38 1.38 4.06 4.38
N PRO A 39 1.12 4.18 5.70
CA PRO A 39 2.17 4.01 6.71
C PRO A 39 2.82 2.62 6.72
N GLY A 40 2.04 1.56 6.51
CA GLY A 40 2.56 0.19 6.45
C GLY A 40 3.46 -0.02 5.24
N ALA A 41 3.03 0.45 4.07
CA ALA A 41 3.83 0.39 2.85
C ALA A 41 5.13 1.19 2.99
N GLU A 42 5.05 2.40 3.57
CA GLU A 42 6.23 3.23 3.86
C GLU A 42 7.23 2.51 4.77
N ARG A 43 6.75 1.90 5.86
CA ARG A 43 7.58 1.12 6.77
C ARG A 43 8.30 -0.02 6.05
N THR A 44 7.58 -0.83 5.28
CA THR A 44 8.17 -1.96 4.55
C THR A 44 9.22 -1.52 3.54
N MET A 45 9.00 -0.40 2.83
CA MET A 45 9.99 0.15 1.89
C MET A 45 11.27 0.59 2.59
N ILE A 46 11.16 1.23 3.77
CA ILE A 46 12.32 1.65 4.57
C ILE A 46 13.12 0.45 5.06
N GLU A 47 12.44 -0.57 5.61
CA GLU A 47 13.09 -1.78 6.12
C GLU A 47 13.83 -2.53 4.99
N ARG A 48 13.21 -2.67 3.81
CA ARG A 48 13.85 -3.31 2.66
C ARG A 48 15.08 -2.56 2.18
N ALA A 49 14.99 -1.24 2.01
CA ALA A 49 16.13 -0.44 1.55
C ALA A 49 17.31 -0.47 2.55
N LEU A 50 17.03 -0.52 3.85
CA LEU A 50 18.07 -0.70 4.87
C LEU A 50 18.71 -2.09 4.79
N LEU A 51 17.91 -3.15 4.60
CA LEU A 51 18.41 -4.51 4.45
C LEU A 51 19.32 -4.64 3.21
N GLU A 52 18.88 -4.13 2.07
CA GLU A 52 19.63 -4.16 0.80
C GLU A 52 20.98 -3.42 0.89
N THR A 53 21.08 -2.46 1.81
CA THR A 53 22.28 -1.62 1.96
C THR A 53 23.06 -1.91 3.24
N ALA A 54 22.75 -3.01 3.93
CA ALA A 54 23.37 -3.41 5.19
C ALA A 54 23.38 -2.26 6.23
N GLY A 55 22.23 -1.61 6.41
CA GLY A 55 22.05 -0.52 7.38
C GLY A 55 22.56 0.85 6.92
N ASN A 56 23.13 0.98 5.71
CA ASN A 56 23.64 2.27 5.24
C ASN A 56 22.50 3.23 4.84
N VAL A 57 22.07 4.05 5.79
CA VAL A 57 21.00 5.05 5.64
C VAL A 57 21.16 5.96 4.42
N SER A 58 22.39 6.37 4.09
CA SER A 58 22.63 7.25 2.94
C SER A 58 22.40 6.53 1.61
N ARG A 59 22.81 5.25 1.52
CA ARG A 59 22.56 4.42 0.32
C ARG A 59 21.09 4.02 0.22
N ALA A 60 20.47 3.64 1.34
CA ALA A 60 19.04 3.32 1.39
C ALA A 60 18.17 4.50 0.92
N ALA A 61 18.54 5.72 1.31
CA ALA A 61 17.83 6.93 0.88
C ALA A 61 17.93 7.17 -0.63
N ARG A 62 19.10 6.87 -1.23
CA ARG A 62 19.30 6.93 -2.68
C ARG A 62 18.44 5.90 -3.42
N ILE A 63 18.30 4.68 -2.88
CA ILE A 63 17.42 3.64 -3.46
C ILE A 63 15.97 4.12 -3.47
N LEU A 64 15.51 4.73 -2.38
CA LEU A 64 14.15 5.25 -2.25
C LEU A 64 13.92 6.61 -2.94
N GLY A 65 14.95 7.21 -3.55
CA GLY A 65 14.85 8.49 -4.24
C GLY A 65 14.58 9.70 -3.32
N ILE A 66 14.97 9.63 -2.04
CA ILE A 66 14.77 10.69 -1.06
C ILE A 66 16.08 11.19 -0.46
N THR A 67 16.04 12.33 0.23
CA THR A 67 17.21 12.84 0.96
C THR A 67 17.49 11.99 2.21
N ARG A 68 18.75 11.97 2.63
CA ARG A 68 19.17 11.31 3.89
C ARG A 68 18.38 11.82 5.11
N MET A 69 18.09 13.13 5.15
CA MET A 69 17.32 13.72 6.26
C MET A 69 15.87 13.24 6.28
N ALA A 70 15.22 13.17 5.11
CA ALA A 70 13.87 12.63 4.98
C ALA A 70 13.81 11.16 5.42
N MET A 71 14.80 10.36 5.02
CA MET A 71 14.89 8.96 5.45
C MET A 71 15.00 8.86 6.98
N ARG A 72 15.88 9.64 7.60
CA ARG A 72 16.06 9.62 9.05
C ARG A 72 14.81 10.04 9.82
N TYR A 73 14.09 11.05 9.32
CA TYR A 73 12.81 11.46 9.89
C TYR A 73 11.77 10.35 9.81
N ARG A 74 11.63 9.69 8.65
CA ARG A 74 10.69 8.57 8.46
C ARG A 74 11.06 7.36 9.32
N MET A 75 12.34 7.05 9.45
CA MET A 75 12.84 6.01 10.36
C MET A 75 12.42 6.31 11.81
N LYS A 76 12.63 7.54 12.28
CA LYS A 76 12.18 7.96 13.62
C LYS A 76 10.66 7.85 13.78
N LYS A 77 9.88 8.27 12.77
CA LYS A 77 8.42 8.19 12.77
C LYS A 77 7.91 6.75 12.92
N HIS A 78 8.61 5.79 12.32
CA HIS A 78 8.27 4.36 12.36
C HIS A 78 9.01 3.56 13.43
N GLY A 79 9.84 4.20 14.26
CA GLY A 79 10.63 3.53 15.31
C GLY A 79 11.73 2.60 14.78
N ILE A 80 12.26 2.85 13.59
CA ILE A 80 13.28 2.02 12.94
C ILE A 80 14.67 2.57 13.27
N ASN A 81 15.54 1.74 13.83
CA ASN A 81 16.94 2.07 14.07
C ASN A 81 17.83 1.33 13.06
N PRO A 82 18.84 1.98 12.47
CA PRO A 82 19.84 1.28 11.69
C PRO A 82 20.74 0.50 12.65
N ASN A 83 20.77 -0.83 12.49
CA ASN A 83 21.77 -1.70 13.14
C ASN A 83 23.15 -1.50 12.51
#